data_AF-A0A947YN63-F1
#
_entry.id   AF-A0A947YN63-F1
#
_cell.length_a   1.000
_cell.length_b   1.000
_cell.length_c   1.000
_cell.angle_alpha   90.00
_cell.angle_beta   90.00
_cell.angle_gamma   90.00
#
_symmetry.space_group_name_H-M   'P 1'
#
loop_
_entity.id
_entity.type
_entity.pdbx_description
1 polymer ?
#
loop_
_entity_poly.entity_id
_entity_poly.type
_entity_poly.pdbx_seq_one_letter_code
_entity_poly.pdbx_strand_id
1 'polypeptide(L)'
;MRVDKERLSYGKAVNRRRILAEHRRGIHDISRRIIERIEAKDRLAELGKLLSPDNGTLSRMNAYDREQTRAELEIEQIWLQLKCGLITQEQRNQLLSSKFDELEKAKPDVYHELVKNDHGLSIAQQIRNRVIPPIHVGGYYTKR
;
A
#
# COMPACT_ATOMS: atom_id res chain seq x y z
N MET A 1 6.13 49.67 -15.17
CA MET A 1 5.89 48.74 -16.29
C MET A 1 4.51 48.12 -16.13
N ARG A 2 3.54 48.51 -16.96
CA ARG A 2 2.24 47.81 -17.05
C ARG A 2 2.43 46.65 -18.01
N VAL A 3 2.25 45.42 -17.53
CA VAL A 3 2.28 44.23 -18.39
C VAL A 3 1.02 44.28 -19.26
N ASP A 4 1.19 44.52 -20.55
CA ASP A 4 0.09 44.49 -21.51
C ASP A 4 -0.59 43.13 -21.46
N LYS A 5 -1.86 43.12 -21.06
CA LYS A 5 -2.70 41.91 -21.08
C LYS A 5 -3.08 41.67 -22.53
N GLU A 6 -2.29 40.86 -23.24
CA GLU A 6 -2.66 40.36 -24.56
C GLU A 6 -4.10 39.82 -24.52
N ARG A 7 -4.99 40.41 -25.33
CA ARG A 7 -6.36 39.92 -25.50
C ARG A 7 -6.30 38.59 -26.25
N LEU A 8 -6.30 37.49 -25.50
CA LEU A 8 -6.43 36.14 -26.04
C LEU A 8 -7.80 35.97 -26.71
N SER A 9 -7.82 35.44 -27.94
CA SER A 9 -9.07 35.04 -28.59
C SER A 9 -9.79 33.96 -27.77
N TYR A 10 -11.12 33.92 -27.86
CA TYR A 10 -11.95 33.00 -27.06
C TYR A 10 -11.46 31.54 -27.16
N GLY A 11 -11.17 31.04 -28.36
CA GLY A 11 -10.64 29.69 -28.57
C GLY A 11 -9.29 29.44 -27.90
N LYS A 12 -8.37 30.42 -27.94
CA LYS A 12 -7.08 30.33 -27.24
C LYS A 12 -7.25 30.33 -25.72
N ALA A 13 -8.20 31.12 -25.20
CA ALA A 13 -8.49 31.18 -23.76
C ALA A 13 -9.15 29.90 -23.22
N VAL A 14 -9.99 29.23 -24.03
CA VAL A 14 -10.60 27.93 -23.69
C VAL A 14 -9.53 26.83 -23.69
N ASN A 15 -8.69 26.76 -24.72
CA ASN A 15 -7.63 25.75 -24.81
C ASN A 15 -6.61 25.89 -23.66
N ARG A 16 -6.21 27.12 -23.32
CA ARG A 16 -5.32 27.40 -22.18
C ARG A 16 -5.94 27.00 -20.84
N ARG A 17 -7.25 27.19 -20.65
CA ARG A 17 -7.98 26.72 -19.46
C ARG A 17 -8.01 25.19 -19.36
N ARG A 18 -8.17 24.50 -20.49
CA ARG A 18 -8.13 23.03 -20.56
C ARG A 18 -6.76 22.48 -20.19
N ILE A 19 -5.69 23.00 -20.79
CA ILE A 19 -4.30 22.60 -20.47
C ILE A 19 -4.00 22.83 -18.99
N LEU A 20 -4.38 23.99 -18.44
CA LEU A 20 -4.23 24.28 -17.01
C LEU A 20 -5.05 23.34 -16.12
N ALA A 21 -6.24 22.91 -16.55
CA ALA A 21 -7.05 21.94 -15.81
C ALA A 21 -6.43 20.53 -15.85
N GLU A 22 -5.93 20.08 -17.00
CA GLU A 22 -5.21 18.80 -17.14
C GLU A 22 -3.93 18.80 -16.31
N HIS A 23 -3.16 19.90 -16.32
CA HIS A 23 -1.96 20.05 -15.50
C HIS A 23 -2.29 20.07 -13.99
N ARG A 24 -3.37 20.75 -13.58
CA ARG A 24 -3.84 20.72 -12.18
C ARG A 24 -4.24 19.31 -11.74
N ARG A 25 -4.92 18.55 -12.60
CA ARG A 25 -5.25 17.14 -12.30
C ARG A 25 -3.98 16.29 -12.14
N GLY A 26 -2.97 16.49 -12.99
CA GLY A 26 -1.67 15.83 -12.87
C GLY A 26 -0.94 16.17 -11.57
N ILE A 27 -0.93 17.45 -11.16
CA ILE A 27 -0.36 17.87 -9.87
C ILE A 27 -1.08 17.20 -8.71
N HIS A 28 -2.42 17.17 -8.71
CA HIS A 28 -3.19 16.52 -7.63
C HIS A 28 -2.91 15.02 -7.52
N ASP A 29 -2.69 14.31 -8.64
CA ASP A 29 -2.31 12.90 -8.64
C ASP A 29 -0.88 12.70 -8.08
N ILE A 30 0.07 13.57 -8.45
CA ILE A 30 1.44 13.53 -7.91
C ILE A 30 1.43 13.82 -6.40
N SER A 31 0.76 14.89 -5.96
CA SER A 31 0.66 15.25 -4.55
C SER A 31 -0.01 14.14 -3.75
N ARG A 32 -1.06 13.51 -4.27
CA ARG A 32 -1.71 12.34 -3.64
C ARG A 32 -0.74 11.18 -3.47
N ARG A 33 -0.01 10.81 -4.53
CA ARG A 33 0.98 9.71 -4.46
C ARG A 33 2.12 10.00 -3.49
N ILE A 34 2.52 11.26 -3.34
CA ILE A 34 3.54 11.66 -2.36
C ILE A 34 2.99 11.48 -0.94
N ILE A 35 1.77 11.98 -0.66
CA ILE A 35 1.11 11.82 0.64
C ILE A 35 0.95 10.34 1.00
N GLU A 36 0.43 9.52 0.07
CA GLU A 36 0.27 8.08 0.26
C GLU A 36 1.61 7.36 0.55
N ARG A 37 2.73 7.85 0.00
CA ARG A 37 4.07 7.31 0.30
C ARG A 37 4.59 7.79 1.65
N ILE A 38 4.28 9.00 2.08
CA ILE A 38 4.64 9.51 3.42
C ILE A 38 3.88 8.71 4.47
N GLU A 39 2.57 8.59 4.35
CA GLU A 39 1.74 7.78 5.26
C GLU A 39 2.21 6.32 5.32
N ALA A 40 2.59 5.74 4.17
CA ALA A 40 3.15 4.39 4.13
C ALA A 40 4.50 4.27 4.86
N LYS A 41 5.35 5.30 4.80
CA LYS A 41 6.62 5.34 5.54
C LYS A 41 6.39 5.49 7.04
N ASP A 42 5.44 6.34 7.44
CA ASP A 42 5.08 6.51 8.85
C ASP A 42 4.54 5.21 9.43
N ARG A 43 3.63 4.54 8.70
CA ARG A 43 3.12 3.22 9.07
C ARG A 43 4.22 2.16 9.15
N LEU A 44 5.18 2.18 8.23
CA LEU A 44 6.31 1.25 8.25
C LEU A 44 7.22 1.48 9.48
N ALA A 45 7.40 2.73 9.91
CA ALA A 45 8.12 3.06 11.13
C ALA A 45 7.36 2.60 12.40
N GLU A 46 6.02 2.72 12.42
CA GLU A 46 5.19 2.16 13.48
C GLU A 46 5.31 0.63 13.57
N LEU A 47 5.25 -0.06 12.43
CA LEU A 47 5.42 -1.51 12.37
C LEU A 47 6.79 -1.95 12.91
N GLY A 48 7.85 -1.19 12.62
CA GLY A 48 9.17 -1.43 13.20
C GLY A 48 9.17 -1.38 14.73
N LYS A 49 8.37 -0.48 15.33
CA LYS A 49 8.18 -0.43 16.78
C LYS A 49 7.30 -1.57 17.30
N LEU A 50 6.27 -1.97 16.57
CA LEU A 50 5.35 -3.06 16.95
C LEU A 50 6.03 -4.43 16.91
N LEU A 51 6.87 -4.67 15.90
CA LEU A 51 7.64 -5.90 15.73
C LEU A 51 8.94 -5.91 16.55
N SER A 52 9.29 -4.78 17.19
CA SER A 52 10.47 -4.72 18.06
C SER A 52 10.31 -5.67 19.25
N PRO A 53 11.34 -6.45 19.61
CA PRO A 53 11.31 -7.33 20.79
C PRO A 53 11.04 -6.58 22.10
N ASP A 54 11.34 -5.27 22.14
CA ASP A 54 11.11 -4.41 23.30
C ASP A 54 9.63 -4.01 23.47
N ASN A 55 8.78 -4.31 22.49
CA ASN A 55 7.37 -3.94 22.55
C ASN A 55 6.54 -4.96 23.32
N GLY A 56 6.15 -4.59 24.55
CA GLY A 56 5.37 -5.44 25.43
C GLY A 56 3.90 -5.69 25.01
N THR A 57 3.41 -5.09 23.92
CA THR A 57 2.03 -5.33 23.45
C THR A 57 1.81 -6.79 23.04
N LEU A 58 2.73 -7.37 22.27
CA LEU A 58 2.68 -8.76 21.84
C LEU A 58 2.92 -9.75 23.01
N SER A 59 3.63 -9.32 24.05
CA SER A 59 3.97 -10.16 25.21
C SER A 59 2.80 -10.49 26.12
N ARG A 60 1.67 -9.77 26.01
CA ARG A 60 0.45 -10.01 26.81
C ARG A 60 -0.55 -10.94 26.11
N MET A 61 -0.32 -11.25 24.84
CA MET A 61 -1.19 -12.10 24.03
C MET A 61 -0.88 -13.58 24.28
N ASN A 62 -1.84 -14.45 24.02
CA ASN A 62 -1.57 -15.88 24.02
C ASN A 62 -0.58 -16.22 22.87
N ALA A 63 0.05 -17.39 22.93
CA ALA A 63 1.09 -17.76 21.97
C ALA A 63 0.58 -17.77 20.53
N TYR A 64 -0.66 -18.22 20.28
CA TYR A 64 -1.23 -18.30 18.95
C TYR A 64 -1.52 -16.92 18.35
N ASP A 65 -2.30 -16.09 19.06
CA ASP A 65 -2.68 -14.73 18.64
C ASP A 65 -1.45 -13.86 18.44
N ARG A 66 -0.40 -14.07 19.23
CA ARG A 66 0.88 -13.39 19.08
C ARG A 66 1.56 -13.74 17.75
N GLU A 67 1.68 -15.03 17.43
CA GLU A 67 2.28 -15.46 16.16
C GLU A 67 1.42 -15.03 14.97
N GLN A 68 0.10 -15.10 15.08
CA GLN A 68 -0.83 -14.59 14.06
C GLN A 68 -0.63 -13.09 13.82
N THR A 69 -0.72 -12.28 14.89
CA THR A 69 -0.55 -10.82 14.80
C THR A 69 0.81 -10.48 14.23
N ARG A 70 1.86 -11.18 14.66
CA ARG A 70 3.21 -10.98 14.12
C ARG A 70 3.27 -11.28 12.62
N ALA A 71 2.72 -12.40 12.18
CA ALA A 71 2.69 -12.76 10.77
C ALA A 71 1.90 -11.75 9.91
N GLU A 72 0.76 -11.26 10.41
CA GLU A 72 -0.01 -10.20 9.74
C GLU A 72 0.79 -8.90 9.59
N LEU A 73 1.47 -8.47 10.66
CA LEU A 73 2.30 -7.26 10.66
C LEU A 73 3.53 -7.40 9.74
N GLU A 74 4.16 -8.58 9.69
CA GLU A 74 5.29 -8.86 8.80
C GLU A 74 4.84 -8.87 7.32
N ILE A 75 3.67 -9.44 7.01
CA ILE A 75 3.08 -9.37 5.66
C ILE A 75 2.75 -7.92 5.30
N GLU A 76 2.16 -7.14 6.22
CA GLU A 76 1.89 -5.71 6.01
C GLU A 76 3.18 -4.93 5.72
N GLN A 77 4.26 -5.21 6.47
CA GLN A 77 5.56 -4.57 6.30
C GLN A 77 6.12 -4.81 4.89
N ILE A 78 6.06 -6.04 4.38
CA ILE A 78 6.52 -6.39 3.03
C ILE A 78 5.75 -5.58 1.96
N TRP A 79 4.42 -5.46 2.10
CA TRP A 79 3.61 -4.65 1.18
C TRP A 79 3.93 -3.15 1.26
N LEU A 80 4.17 -2.63 2.47
CA LEU A 80 4.53 -1.23 2.66
C LEU A 80 5.92 -0.93 2.08
N GLN A 81 6.88 -1.85 2.23
CA GLN A 81 8.20 -1.72 1.60
C GLN A 81 8.08 -1.62 0.08
N LEU A 82 7.22 -2.43 -0.54
CA LEU A 82 6.94 -2.33 -1.98
C LEU A 82 6.30 -0.99 -2.34
N LYS A 83 5.28 -0.54 -1.58
CA LYS A 83 4.60 0.74 -1.81
C LYS A 83 5.54 1.94 -1.69
N CYS A 84 6.46 1.88 -0.74
CA CYS A 84 7.49 2.89 -0.52
C CYS A 84 8.61 2.83 -1.57
N GLY A 85 8.71 1.76 -2.35
CA GLY A 85 9.78 1.53 -3.32
C GLY A 85 11.11 1.14 -2.67
N LEU A 86 11.07 0.54 -1.48
CA LEU A 86 12.26 0.04 -0.77
C LEU A 86 12.69 -1.34 -1.27
N ILE A 87 11.74 -2.12 -1.78
CA ILE A 87 11.98 -3.43 -2.39
C ILE A 87 11.34 -3.49 -3.77
N THR A 88 11.87 -4.35 -4.63
CA THR A 88 11.30 -4.63 -5.95
C THR A 88 10.12 -5.60 -5.85
N GLN A 89 9.35 -5.69 -6.93
CA GLN A 89 8.26 -6.67 -7.05
C GLN A 89 8.78 -8.12 -6.90
N GLU A 90 9.95 -8.42 -7.45
CA GLU A 90 10.57 -9.75 -7.37
C GLU A 90 10.99 -10.07 -5.93
N GLN A 91 11.67 -9.13 -5.26
CA GLN A 91 12.04 -9.26 -3.85
C GLN A 91 10.80 -9.45 -2.97
N ARG A 92 9.73 -8.69 -3.24
CA ARG A 92 8.45 -8.85 -2.54
C ARG A 92 7.89 -10.26 -2.71
N ASN A 93 7.89 -10.80 -3.92
CA ASN A 93 7.40 -12.16 -4.18
C ASN A 93 8.23 -13.21 -3.44
N GLN A 94 9.56 -13.06 -3.43
CA GLN A 94 10.46 -13.95 -2.70
C GLN A 94 10.22 -13.89 -1.19
N LEU A 95 10.11 -12.68 -0.62
CA LEU A 95 9.87 -12.48 0.81
C LEU A 95 8.52 -13.06 1.25
N LEU A 96 7.45 -12.82 0.48
CA LEU A 96 6.14 -13.40 0.79
C LEU A 96 6.16 -14.92 0.66
N SER A 97 6.75 -15.47 -0.41
CA SER A 97 6.85 -16.92 -0.58
C SER A 97 7.61 -17.55 0.59
N SER A 98 8.78 -17.00 0.94
CA SER A 98 9.57 -17.49 2.07
C SER A 98 8.78 -17.41 3.38
N LYS A 99 8.00 -16.34 3.59
CA LYS A 99 7.19 -16.19 4.80
C LYS A 99 6.07 -17.21 4.87
N PHE A 100 5.39 -17.46 3.76
CA PHE A 100 4.35 -18.48 3.69
C PHE A 100 4.92 -19.89 3.87
N ASP A 101 6.07 -20.20 3.27
CA ASP A 101 6.76 -21.49 3.45
C ASP A 101 7.20 -21.71 4.90
N GLU A 102 7.68 -20.65 5.57
CA GLU A 102 8.03 -20.68 6.99
C GLU A 102 6.79 -20.98 7.85
N LEU A 103 5.69 -20.28 7.60
CA LEU A 103 4.45 -20.45 8.35
C LEU A 103 3.83 -21.83 8.10
N GLU A 104 3.81 -22.32 6.86
CA GLU A 104 3.28 -23.64 6.53
C GLU A 104 4.01 -24.75 7.29
N LYS A 105 5.34 -24.65 7.41
CA LYS A 105 6.16 -25.67 8.08
C LYS A 105 6.13 -25.55 9.61
N ALA A 106 6.24 -24.34 10.14
CA ALA A 106 6.43 -24.13 11.58
C ALA A 106 5.13 -23.89 12.33
N LYS A 107 4.12 -23.31 11.67
CA LYS A 107 2.85 -22.81 12.25
C LYS A 107 1.68 -23.01 11.27
N PRO A 108 1.33 -24.26 10.91
CA PRO A 108 0.31 -24.55 9.90
C PRO A 108 -1.06 -23.94 10.25
N ASP A 109 -1.43 -23.86 11.53
CA ASP A 109 -2.69 -23.23 11.96
C ASP A 109 -2.75 -21.74 11.62
N VAL A 110 -1.63 -21.02 11.76
CA VAL A 110 -1.52 -19.58 11.42
C VAL A 110 -1.49 -19.41 9.91
N TYR A 111 -0.75 -20.28 9.20
CA TYR A 111 -0.75 -20.30 7.73
C TYR A 111 -2.16 -20.47 7.19
N HIS A 112 -2.89 -21.46 7.71
CA HIS A 112 -4.26 -21.71 7.31
C HIS A 112 -5.11 -20.48 7.60
N GLU A 113 -5.07 -19.87 8.77
CA GLU A 113 -5.87 -18.67 9.05
C GLU A 113 -5.59 -17.51 8.07
N LEU A 114 -4.33 -17.31 7.67
CA LEU A 114 -3.93 -16.25 6.73
C LEU A 114 -4.40 -16.51 5.28
N VAL A 115 -4.54 -17.77 4.90
CA VAL A 115 -4.84 -18.23 3.54
C VAL A 115 -6.30 -18.67 3.39
N LYS A 116 -6.95 -19.11 4.47
CA LYS A 116 -8.29 -19.67 4.48
C LYS A 116 -9.30 -18.60 4.09
N ASN A 117 -10.24 -19.05 3.27
CA ASN A 117 -11.29 -18.24 2.70
C ASN A 117 -12.61 -18.98 2.85
N ASP A 118 -13.31 -18.72 3.94
CA ASP A 118 -14.65 -19.28 4.12
C ASP A 118 -15.72 -18.38 3.44
N HIS A 119 -15.48 -17.06 3.30
CA HIS A 119 -16.49 -16.10 2.81
C HIS A 119 -15.98 -14.90 1.97
N GLY A 120 -14.73 -14.88 1.47
CA GLY A 120 -14.24 -13.70 0.74
C GLY A 120 -12.75 -13.65 0.41
N LEU A 121 -12.13 -12.50 0.69
CA LEU A 121 -10.68 -12.27 0.54
C LEU A 121 -9.94 -12.80 1.77
N SER A 122 -8.79 -13.44 1.56
CA SER A 122 -7.99 -13.97 2.67
C SER A 122 -7.39 -12.83 3.49
N ILE A 123 -6.99 -13.08 4.74
CA ILE A 123 -6.38 -12.03 5.58
C ILE A 123 -5.17 -11.41 4.86
N ALA A 124 -4.32 -12.23 4.23
CA ALA A 124 -3.21 -11.73 3.43
C ALA A 124 -3.65 -10.83 2.25
N GLN A 125 -4.76 -11.15 1.59
CA GLN A 125 -5.34 -10.34 0.52
C GLN A 125 -5.98 -9.04 1.06
N GLN A 126 -6.60 -9.09 2.23
CA GLN A 126 -7.14 -7.92 2.92
C GLN A 126 -6.02 -6.95 3.30
N ILE A 127 -4.91 -7.46 3.86
CA ILE A 127 -3.70 -6.68 4.15
C ILE A 127 -3.16 -6.04 2.87
N ARG A 128 -3.03 -6.81 1.79
CA ARG A 128 -2.60 -6.30 0.48
C ARG A 128 -3.49 -5.16 0.00
N ASN A 129 -4.82 -5.32 0.07
CA ASN A 129 -5.77 -4.31 -0.40
C ASN A 129 -5.82 -3.07 0.49
N ARG A 130 -5.54 -3.21 1.79
CA ARG A 130 -5.37 -2.07 2.70
C ARG A 130 -4.14 -1.24 2.33
N VAL A 131 -3.02 -1.90 2.02
CA VAL A 131 -1.77 -1.19 1.71
C VAL A 131 -1.77 -0.65 0.27
N ILE A 132 -2.12 -1.50 -0.70
CA ILE A 132 -2.17 -1.20 -2.12
C ILE A 132 -3.60 -1.49 -2.62
N PRO A 133 -4.50 -0.50 -2.52
CA PRO A 133 -5.87 -0.68 -2.95
C PRO A 133 -5.93 -0.99 -4.45
N PRO A 134 -6.80 -1.92 -4.88
CA PRO A 134 -7.00 -2.19 -6.29
C PRO A 134 -7.51 -0.93 -7.01
N ILE A 135 -6.89 -0.58 -8.12
CA ILE A 135 -7.33 0.51 -8.98
C ILE A 135 -8.63 0.05 -9.65
N HIS A 136 -9.76 0.61 -9.23
CA HIS A 136 -11.03 0.40 -9.89
C HIS A 136 -11.09 1.32 -11.11
N VAL A 137 -10.74 0.79 -12.27
CA VAL A 137 -11.05 1.43 -13.54
C VAL A 137 -12.47 1.01 -13.91
N GLY A 138 -13.38 1.97 -14.11
CA GLY A 138 -14.77 1.68 -14.45
C GLY A 138 -14.86 0.67 -15.61
N GLY A 139 -15.39 -0.52 -15.30
CA GLY A 139 -15.70 -1.57 -16.28
C GLY A 139 -14.62 -2.62 -16.59
N TYR A 140 -13.37 -2.48 -16.15
CA TYR A 140 -12.33 -3.47 -16.48
C TYR A 140 -11.30 -3.68 -15.36
N TYR A 141 -11.23 -4.91 -14.84
CA TYR A 141 -10.15 -5.37 -13.96
C TYR A 141 -8.87 -5.52 -14.80
N THR A 142 -7.97 -4.55 -14.75
CA THR A 142 -6.62 -4.76 -15.29
C THR A 142 -5.73 -5.36 -14.20
N LYS A 143 -5.36 -6.63 -14.39
CA LYS A 143 -4.21 -7.23 -13.70
C LYS A 143 -2.96 -6.53 -14.21
N ARG A 144 -2.16 -5.95 -13.31
CA ARG A 144 -0.76 -5.63 -13.59
C ARG A 144 0.09 -6.89 -13.46
#